data_AF-A0A1I9G788-F1
#
_entry.id   AF-A0A1I9G788-F1
#
_cell.length_a   1.000
_cell.length_b   1.000
_cell.length_c   1.000
_cell.angle_alpha   90.00
_cell.angle_beta   90.00
_cell.angle_gamma   90.00
#
_symmetry.space_group_name_H-M   'P 1'
#
loop_
_entity.id
_entity.type
_entity.pdbx_description
1 polymer ?
#
loop_
_entity_poly.entity_id
_entity_poly.type
_entity_poly.pdbx_seq_one_letter_code
_entity_poly.pdbx_strand_id
1 'polypeptide(L)'
;QFISKERGQPTNLSGVPGLSHQESREITYYKGRKLIEEIASQLRINQHCVNTAFNFFKMCVSRNFTRGRVRSHVVAACLYMTCRLENTAHLLLDFSDITQVNVFDLGRTLNFLTRSLKINLPTTDPCMYILRFAVSLDFGAKQKE
;
A
#
# COMPACT_ATOMS: atom_id res chain seq x y z
N GLN A 1 24.03 53.15 -3.22
CA GLN A 1 24.32 52.08 -2.23
C GLN A 1 23.00 51.57 -1.65
N PHE A 2 22.88 50.25 -1.62
CA PHE A 2 21.80 49.40 -1.09
C PHE A 2 21.55 49.61 0.43
N ILE A 3 20.32 49.50 0.99
CA ILE A 3 19.70 48.36 1.77
C ILE A 3 18.68 49.04 2.73
N SER A 4 17.56 48.51 3.23
CA SER A 4 16.76 47.29 3.03
C SER A 4 15.36 47.53 3.61
N LYS A 5 14.37 46.86 3.03
CA LYS A 5 12.96 46.78 3.47
C LYS A 5 12.87 45.84 4.68
N GLU A 6 12.14 46.22 5.72
CA GLU A 6 11.84 45.38 6.87
C GLU A 6 11.16 44.07 6.43
N ARG A 7 11.69 42.93 6.89
CA ARG A 7 11.08 41.62 6.73
C ARG A 7 10.89 41.04 8.13
N GLY A 8 9.63 40.71 8.43
CA GLY A 8 9.16 40.27 9.74
C GLY A 8 9.97 39.12 10.35
N GLN A 9 10.11 39.22 11.66
CA GLN A 9 10.77 38.27 12.54
C GLN A 9 9.99 36.95 12.58
N PRO A 10 10.61 35.78 12.36
CA PRO A 10 9.98 34.50 12.65
C PRO A 10 10.04 34.25 14.16
N THR A 11 8.88 34.17 14.80
CA THR A 11 8.70 33.65 16.16
C THR A 11 8.91 32.14 16.14
N ASN A 12 10.14 31.70 16.37
CA ASN A 12 10.41 30.30 16.70
C ASN A 12 9.95 30.02 18.12
N LEU A 13 8.74 29.49 18.28
CA LEU A 13 8.28 28.95 19.56
C LEU A 13 8.85 27.54 19.73
N SER A 14 9.71 27.41 20.73
CA SER A 14 10.41 26.19 21.14
C SER A 14 9.46 25.00 21.31
N GLY A 15 9.75 23.92 20.58
CA GLY A 15 8.93 22.70 20.58
C GLY A 15 8.99 21.94 21.91
N VAL A 16 7.81 21.64 22.46
CA VAL A 16 7.60 20.71 23.57
C VAL A 16 7.89 19.28 23.08
N PRO A 17 8.80 18.51 23.70
CA PRO A 17 9.09 17.14 23.28
C PRO A 17 7.90 16.23 23.60
N GLY A 18 7.10 15.88 22.58
CA GLY A 18 6.05 14.86 22.71
C GLY A 18 4.78 15.10 21.89
N LEU A 19 4.34 16.36 21.72
CA LEU A 19 3.06 16.64 21.04
C LEU A 19 3.12 16.47 19.51
N SER A 20 4.26 16.70 18.86
CA SER A 20 4.36 16.68 17.39
C SER A 20 4.30 15.28 16.75
N HIS A 21 4.55 14.23 17.53
CA HIS A 21 4.72 12.87 17.00
C HIS A 21 3.39 12.18 16.69
N GLN A 22 2.34 12.49 17.47
CA GLN A 22 1.02 11.88 17.32
C GLN A 22 0.31 12.42 16.07
N GLU A 23 0.37 13.74 15.88
CA GLU A 23 -0.11 14.44 14.69
C GLU A 23 0.59 13.96 13.41
N SER A 24 1.90 13.71 13.47
CA SER A 24 2.69 13.19 12.34
C SER A 24 2.25 11.77 11.90
N ARG A 25 1.82 10.93 12.85
CA ARG A 25 1.34 9.58 12.56
C ARG A 25 -0.05 9.60 11.93
N GLU A 26 -0.92 10.48 12.41
CA GLU A 26 -2.26 10.68 11.83
C GLU A 26 -2.18 11.14 10.37
N ILE A 27 -1.31 12.10 10.06
CA ILE A 27 -1.03 12.52 8.68
C ILE A 27 -0.55 11.33 7.84
N THR A 28 0.31 10.48 8.40
CA THR A 28 0.82 9.28 7.72
C THR A 28 -0.29 8.27 7.46
N TYR A 29 -1.21 8.07 8.40
CA TYR A 29 -2.37 7.21 8.22
C TYR A 29 -3.31 7.76 7.15
N TYR A 30 -3.61 9.06 7.18
CA TYR A 30 -4.45 9.70 6.18
C TYR A 30 -3.86 9.53 4.76
N LYS A 31 -2.58 9.86 4.59
CA LYS A 31 -1.87 9.70 3.31
C LYS A 31 -1.81 8.23 2.86
N GLY A 32 -1.62 7.31 3.80
CA GLY A 32 -1.63 5.87 3.53
C GLY A 32 -2.99 5.36 3.09
N ARG A 33 -4.07 5.76 3.80
CA ARG A 33 -5.44 5.37 3.47
C ARG A 33 -5.84 5.85 2.08
N LYS A 34 -5.56 7.10 1.76
CA LYS A 34 -5.84 7.67 0.43
C LYS A 34 -5.17 6.87 -0.69
N LEU A 35 -3.90 6.49 -0.50
CA LEU A 35 -3.15 5.71 -1.48
C LEU A 35 -3.66 4.26 -1.60
N ILE A 36 -4.05 3.64 -0.48
CA ILE A 36 -4.70 2.31 -0.48
C ILE A 36 -5.99 2.36 -1.30
N GLU A 37 -6.85 3.34 -1.05
CA GLU A 37 -8.12 3.51 -1.76
C GLU A 37 -7.91 3.75 -3.26
N GLU A 38 -6.93 4.58 -3.61
CA GLU A 38 -6.56 4.86 -5.01
C GLU A 38 -6.14 3.58 -5.76
N ILE A 39 -5.19 2.80 -5.21
CA ILE A 39 -4.73 1.57 -5.85
C ILE A 39 -5.85 0.52 -5.87
N ALA A 40 -6.60 0.38 -4.78
CA ALA A 40 -7.70 -0.57 -4.68
C ALA A 40 -8.81 -0.27 -5.69
N SER A 41 -9.12 1.00 -5.94
CA SER A 41 -10.13 1.40 -6.92
C SER A 41 -9.73 0.98 -8.34
N GLN A 42 -8.46 1.12 -8.71
CA GLN A 42 -7.95 0.74 -10.02
C GLN A 42 -7.97 -0.79 -10.23
N LEU A 43 -7.67 -1.56 -9.18
CA LEU A 43 -7.74 -3.03 -9.20
C LEU A 43 -9.13 -3.60 -8.91
N ARG A 44 -10.13 -2.76 -8.65
CA ARG A 44 -11.50 -3.18 -8.28
C ARG A 44 -11.52 -4.11 -7.05
N ILE A 45 -10.66 -3.83 -6.07
CA ILE A 45 -10.57 -4.58 -4.82
C ILE A 45 -11.75 -4.21 -3.90
N ASN A 46 -12.35 -5.23 -3.26
CA ASN A 46 -13.50 -5.05 -2.37
C ASN A 46 -13.14 -4.20 -1.13
N GLN A 47 -14.10 -3.42 -0.63
CA GLN A 47 -13.93 -2.55 0.55
C GLN A 47 -13.56 -3.30 1.82
N HIS A 48 -13.99 -4.55 1.96
CA HIS A 48 -13.56 -5.40 3.07
C HIS A 48 -12.03 -5.57 3.08
N CYS A 49 -11.45 -5.89 1.92
CA CYS A 49 -10.00 -6.03 1.76
C CYS A 49 -9.27 -4.70 1.96
N VAL A 50 -9.84 -3.58 1.49
CA VAL A 50 -9.29 -2.22 1.70
C VAL A 50 -9.15 -1.90 3.18
N ASN A 51 -10.19 -2.15 3.97
CA ASN A 51 -10.18 -1.89 5.41
C ASN A 51 -9.16 -2.78 6.15
N THR A 52 -9.10 -4.06 5.78
CA THR A 52 -8.11 -5.00 6.35
C THR A 52 -6.67 -4.62 5.98
N ALA A 53 -6.42 -4.23 4.73
CA ALA A 53 -5.12 -3.72 4.29
C ALA A 53 -4.71 -2.44 5.05
N PHE A 54 -5.66 -1.54 5.30
CA PHE A 54 -5.41 -0.34 6.11
C PHE A 54 -5.06 -0.68 7.57
N ASN A 55 -5.67 -1.72 8.15
CA ASN A 55 -5.27 -2.21 9.46
C ASN A 55 -3.84 -2.76 9.48
N PHE A 56 -3.42 -3.53 8.45
CA PHE A 56 -2.03 -3.94 8.29
C PHE A 56 -1.09 -2.73 8.16
N PHE A 57 -1.47 -1.72 7.38
CA PHE A 57 -0.67 -0.51 7.22
C PHE A 57 -0.49 0.25 8.55
N LYS A 58 -1.54 0.40 9.35
CA LYS A 58 -1.45 1.00 10.70
C LYS A 58 -0.48 0.24 11.60
N MET A 59 -0.49 -1.10 11.56
CA MET A 59 0.48 -1.92 12.29
C MET A 59 1.91 -1.70 11.79
N CYS A 60 2.12 -1.61 10.48
CA CYS A 60 3.44 -1.35 9.90
C CYS A 60 4.00 0.00 10.34
N VAL A 61 3.18 1.06 10.31
CA VAL A 61 3.57 2.39 10.82
C VAL A 61 3.86 2.33 12.31
N SER A 62 3.03 1.63 13.09
CA SER A 62 3.21 1.54 14.55
C SER A 62 4.49 0.84 14.97
N ARG A 63 4.97 -0.11 14.15
CA ARG A 63 6.23 -0.83 14.34
C ARG A 63 7.41 -0.21 13.57
N ASN A 64 7.24 0.99 13.02
CA ASN A 64 8.26 1.70 12.23
C ASN A 64 8.75 0.96 10.97
N PHE A 65 7.97 0.03 10.43
CA PHE A 65 8.33 -0.73 9.22
C PHE A 65 8.30 0.12 7.94
N THR A 66 7.71 1.31 8.01
CA THR A 66 7.71 2.32 6.92
C THR A 66 8.99 3.14 6.86
N ARG A 67 9.85 3.13 7.89
CA ARG A 67 11.07 3.95 7.94
C ARG A 67 12.11 3.40 6.96
N GLY A 68 12.67 4.28 6.12
CA GLY A 68 13.66 3.90 5.10
C GLY A 68 13.08 3.14 3.91
N ARG A 69 11.75 3.07 3.77
CA ARG A 69 11.06 2.44 2.63
C ARG A 69 10.13 3.43 1.97
N VAL A 70 9.94 3.26 0.66
CA VAL A 70 8.97 4.04 -0.09
C VAL A 70 7.56 3.65 0.37
N ARG A 71 6.73 4.64 0.71
CA ARG A 71 5.38 4.41 1.25
C ARG A 71 4.50 3.58 0.30
N SER A 72 4.61 3.82 -1.01
CA SER A 72 3.87 3.09 -2.04
C SER A 72 4.17 1.58 -2.00
N HIS A 73 5.43 1.18 -1.77
CA HIS A 73 5.79 -0.24 -1.65
C HIS A 73 5.11 -0.90 -0.47
N VAL A 74 5.10 -0.22 0.69
CA VAL A 74 4.47 -0.74 1.90
C VAL A 74 2.97 -0.85 1.72
N VAL A 75 2.33 0.18 1.14
CA VAL A 75 0.89 0.18 0.85
C VAL A 75 0.51 -0.95 -0.11
N ALA A 76 1.22 -1.07 -1.24
CA ALA A 76 0.96 -2.12 -2.23
C ALA A 76 1.18 -3.53 -1.64
N ALA A 77 2.23 -3.71 -0.84
CA ALA A 77 2.50 -4.98 -0.17
C ALA A 77 1.42 -5.33 0.86
N CYS A 78 0.92 -4.38 1.66
CA CYS A 78 -0.21 -4.60 2.57
C CYS A 78 -1.48 -5.00 1.82
N LEU A 79 -1.76 -4.35 0.69
CA LEU A 79 -2.95 -4.62 -0.11
C LEU A 79 -2.87 -6.02 -0.76
N TYR A 80 -1.74 -6.35 -1.38
CA TYR A 80 -1.51 -7.69 -1.95
C TYR A 80 -1.54 -8.80 -0.89
N MET A 81 -0.99 -8.54 0.30
CA MET A 81 -1.06 -9.47 1.43
C MET A 81 -2.51 -9.81 1.79
N THR A 82 -3.38 -8.80 1.88
CA THR A 82 -4.81 -9.03 2.14
C THR A 82 -5.49 -9.77 0.99
N CYS A 83 -5.22 -9.41 -0.26
CA CYS A 83 -5.76 -10.11 -1.43
C CYS A 83 -5.42 -11.60 -1.43
N ARG A 84 -4.21 -11.96 -0.95
CA ARG A 84 -3.76 -13.34 -0.77
C ARG A 84 -4.48 -14.07 0.36
N LEU A 85 -4.70 -13.41 1.49
CA LEU A 85 -5.44 -13.99 2.63
C LEU A 85 -6.90 -14.29 2.26
N GLU A 86 -7.52 -13.42 1.48
CA GLU A 86 -8.91 -13.54 1.02
C GLU A 86 -9.06 -14.41 -0.25
N ASN A 87 -7.98 -15.05 -0.73
CA ASN A 87 -7.96 -15.88 -1.93
C ASN A 87 -8.55 -15.20 -3.18
N THR A 88 -8.29 -13.90 -3.35
CA THR A 88 -8.72 -13.15 -4.54
C THR A 88 -7.77 -13.34 -5.71
N ALA A 89 -8.28 -13.28 -6.94
CA ALA A 89 -7.50 -13.45 -8.17
C ALA A 89 -6.72 -12.18 -8.55
N HIS A 90 -5.84 -11.69 -7.67
CA HIS A 90 -4.90 -10.60 -7.95
C HIS A 90 -3.46 -11.10 -7.96
N LEU A 91 -2.68 -10.67 -8.94
CA LEU A 91 -1.25 -10.95 -9.07
C LEU A 91 -0.44 -9.78 -8.53
N LEU A 92 0.76 -10.06 -8.02
CA LEU A 92 1.66 -9.01 -7.56
C LEU A 92 2.04 -8.04 -8.71
N LEU A 93 2.04 -8.54 -9.95
CA LEU A 93 2.26 -7.76 -11.16
C LEU A 93 1.20 -6.68 -11.36
N ASP A 94 -0.07 -6.95 -11.05
CA ASP A 94 -1.13 -5.95 -11.21
C ASP A 94 -0.85 -4.70 -10.33
N PHE A 95 -0.21 -4.88 -9.16
CA PHE A 95 0.22 -3.78 -8.28
C PHE A 95 1.49 -3.10 -8.79
N SER A 96 2.42 -3.86 -9.36
CA SER A 96 3.63 -3.35 -10.02
C SER A 96 3.26 -2.36 -11.13
N ASP A 97 2.27 -2.72 -11.95
CA ASP A 97 1.81 -1.91 -13.07
C ASP A 97 1.15 -0.60 -12.62
N ILE A 98 0.36 -0.62 -11.54
CA ILE A 98 -0.26 0.63 -11.03
C ILE A 98 0.76 1.51 -10.32
N THR A 99 1.61 0.92 -9.48
CA THR A 99 2.56 1.70 -8.68
C THR A 99 3.81 2.10 -9.45
N GLN A 100 4.02 1.54 -10.65
CA GLN A 100 5.21 1.74 -11.48
C GLN A 100 6.51 1.38 -10.73
N VAL A 101 6.44 0.30 -9.95
CA VAL A 101 7.54 -0.20 -9.11
C VAL A 101 7.89 -1.60 -9.57
N ASN A 102 9.18 -1.93 -9.63
CA ASN A 102 9.62 -3.26 -9.98
C ASN A 102 9.01 -4.34 -9.06
N VAL A 103 8.40 -5.37 -9.66
CA VAL A 103 7.80 -6.52 -8.96
C VAL A 103 8.75 -7.18 -7.96
N PHE A 104 10.06 -7.21 -8.23
CA PHE A 104 11.05 -7.77 -7.31
C PHE A 104 11.17 -6.94 -6.01
N ASP A 105 11.07 -5.62 -6.10
CA ASP A 105 11.12 -4.73 -4.93
C ASP A 105 9.84 -4.80 -4.10
N LEU A 106 8.69 -4.93 -4.78
CA LEU A 106 7.42 -5.23 -4.11
C LEU A 106 7.49 -6.60 -3.41
N GLY A 107 8.04 -7.61 -4.06
CA GLY A 107 8.23 -8.95 -3.51
C GLY A 107 9.15 -8.97 -2.29
N ARG A 108 10.26 -8.23 -2.30
CA ARG A 108 11.14 -8.04 -1.14
C ARG A 108 10.41 -7.38 0.02
N THR A 109 9.66 -6.32 -0.26
CA THR A 109 8.88 -5.59 0.75
C THR A 109 7.80 -6.49 1.36
N LEU A 110 7.07 -7.24 0.53
CA LEU A 110 6.07 -8.21 0.97
C LEU A 110 6.69 -9.26 1.89
N ASN A 111 7.78 -9.90 1.46
CA ASN A 111 8.47 -10.91 2.26
C ASN A 111 8.95 -10.38 3.61
N PHE A 112 9.47 -9.14 3.62
CA PHE A 112 9.83 -8.48 4.87
C PHE A 112 8.60 -8.31 5.77
N LEU A 113 7.50 -7.75 5.26
CA LEU A 113 6.30 -7.50 6.06
C LEU A 113 5.63 -8.78 6.57
N THR A 114 5.50 -9.83 5.75
CA THR A 114 4.89 -11.11 6.18
C THR A 114 5.70 -11.76 7.29
N ARG A 115 7.04 -11.77 7.17
CA ARG A 115 7.94 -12.29 8.21
C ARG A 115 7.89 -11.44 9.48
N SER A 116 7.94 -10.11 9.35
CA SER A 116 7.93 -9.19 10.51
C SER A 116 6.59 -9.14 11.24
N LEU A 117 5.47 -9.35 10.53
CA LEU A 117 4.14 -9.44 11.13
C LEU A 117 3.76 -10.86 11.56
N LYS A 118 4.59 -11.87 11.22
CA LYS A 118 4.33 -13.30 11.45
C LYS A 118 3.03 -13.78 10.81
N ILE A 119 2.76 -13.31 9.59
CA ILE A 119 1.58 -13.69 8.81
C ILE A 119 1.99 -14.77 7.81
N ASN A 120 1.32 -15.93 7.91
CA ASN A 120 1.48 -17.01 6.95
C ASN A 120 0.48 -16.80 5.82
N LEU A 121 0.99 -16.51 4.62
CA LEU A 121 0.15 -16.39 3.44
C LEU A 121 -0.21 -17.79 2.90
N PRO A 122 -1.46 -18.04 2.51
CA PRO A 122 -1.84 -19.29 1.88
C PRO A 122 -1.14 -19.47 0.53
N THR A 123 -0.90 -20.70 0.14
CA THR A 123 -0.47 -21.05 -1.22
C THR A 123 -1.57 -20.69 -2.20
N THR A 124 -1.22 -19.97 -3.27
CA THR A 124 -2.21 -19.61 -4.30
C THR A 124 -2.36 -20.72 -5.30
N ASP A 125 -3.59 -21.13 -5.57
CA ASP A 125 -3.92 -22.03 -6.66
C ASP A 125 -3.78 -21.30 -8.01
N PRO A 126 -2.91 -21.77 -8.93
CA PRO A 126 -2.77 -21.19 -10.26
C PRO A 126 -4.08 -21.15 -11.06
N CYS A 127 -5.02 -22.07 -10.80
CA CYS A 127 -6.29 -22.15 -11.52
C CYS A 127 -7.12 -20.85 -11.41
N MET A 128 -7.02 -20.15 -10.28
CA MET A 128 -7.69 -18.87 -10.06
C MET A 128 -7.27 -17.80 -11.08
N TYR A 129 -6.02 -17.82 -11.52
CA TYR A 129 -5.50 -16.88 -12.51
C TYR A 129 -5.90 -17.28 -13.92
N ILE A 130 -5.92 -18.59 -14.23
CA ILE A 130 -6.35 -19.10 -15.53
C ILE A 130 -7.78 -18.66 -15.82
N LEU A 131 -8.70 -18.84 -14.87
CA LEU A 131 -10.10 -18.44 -15.04
C LEU A 131 -10.24 -16.94 -15.28
N ARG A 132 -9.51 -16.10 -14.53
CA ARG A 132 -9.51 -14.64 -14.70
C ARG A 132 -9.04 -14.23 -16.10
N PHE A 133 -7.94 -14.81 -16.57
CA PHE A 133 -7.39 -14.49 -17.88
C PHE A 133 -8.24 -15.03 -19.02
N ALA A 134 -8.84 -16.22 -18.85
CA ALA A 134 -9.74 -16.80 -19.84
C ALA A 134 -10.94 -15.88 -20.12
N VAL A 135 -11.52 -15.29 -19.07
CA VAL A 135 -12.59 -14.28 -19.21
C VAL A 135 -12.08 -13.00 -19.87
N SER A 136 -10.82 -12.61 -19.60
CA SER A 136 -10.25 -11.37 -20.14
C SER A 136 -9.84 -11.48 -21.61
N LEU A 137 -9.65 -12.70 -22.13
CA LEU A 137 -9.20 -12.98 -23.50
C LEU A 137 -10.35 -13.10 -24.52
N ASP A 138 -11.59 -12.86 -24.10
CA ASP A 138 -12.80 -12.77 -24.94
C ASP A 138 -12.88 -13.82 -26.07
N PHE A 139 -12.87 -15.10 -25.68
CA PHE A 139 -12.90 -16.24 -26.62
C PHE A 139 -14.22 -16.42 -27.38
N GLY A 140 -15.15 -15.46 -27.29
CA GLY A 140 -16.44 -15.49 -27.97
C GLY A 140 -17.28 -16.72 -27.60
N ALA A 141 -17.83 -17.40 -28.62
CA ALA A 141 -18.77 -18.51 -28.44
C ALA A 141 -18.20 -19.75 -27.72
N LYS A 142 -16.86 -19.90 -27.64
CA LYS A 142 -16.19 -21.06 -27.03
C LYS A 142 -15.93 -20.92 -25.53
N GLN A 143 -16.38 -19.84 -24.89
CA GLN A 143 -16.12 -19.57 -23.47
C GLN A 143 -17.04 -20.37 -22.51
N LYS A 144 -18.11 -21.01 -23.03
CA LYS A 144 -19.17 -21.67 -22.22
C LYS A 144 -19.29 -23.19 -22.43
N GLU A 145 -18.44 -23.79 -23.25
CA GLU A 145 -18.31 -25.26 -23.35
C GLU A 145 -17.26 -25.77 -22.38
#